data_AF-A0A2G9TA42-F1
#
_entry.id   AF-A0A2G9TA42-F1
#
_cell.length_a   1.000
_cell.length_b   1.000
_cell.length_c   1.000
_cell.angle_alpha   90.00
_cell.angle_beta   90.00
_cell.angle_gamma   90.00
#
_symmetry.space_group_name_H-M   'P 1'
#
loop_
_entity.id
_entity.type
_entity.pdbx_description
1 polymer ?
#
loop_
_entity_poly.entity_id
_entity_poly.type
_entity_poly.pdbx_seq_one_letter_code
_entity_poly.pdbx_strand_id
1 'polypeptide(L)' 'VHPFYMILEPDGKAHGVLIFNSNAQEVTTAPGPALIYRTIGGNLDLYFFPGPTPAEVTQQYLGFIGRPVLPAYWGLGFQ' A
#
# COMPACT_ATOMS: atom_id res chain seq x y z
N VAL A 1 9.85 6.13 0.64
CA VAL A 1 9.35 5.32 -0.50
C VAL A 1 8.26 4.41 0.04
N HIS A 2 7.10 4.33 -0.62
CA HIS A 2 5.96 3.51 -0.17
C HIS A 2 5.62 2.45 -1.25
N PRO A 3 6.22 1.26 -1.20
CA PRO A 3 5.92 0.15 -2.12
C PRO A 3 4.60 -0.56 -1.77
N PHE A 4 3.52 0.22 -1.71
CA PHE A 4 2.18 -0.27 -1.46
C PHE A 4 1.26 0.20 -2.58
N TYR A 5 0.39 -0.69 -3.05
CA TYR A 5 -0.66 -0.34 -3.99
C TYR A 5 -1.98 -0.99 -3.60
N MET A 6 -3.08 -0.36 -4.01
CA MET A 6 -4.44 -0.88 -3.87
C MET A 6 -5.08 -0.96 -5.25
N ILE A 7 -5.76 -2.06 -5.53
CA ILE A 7 -6.47 -2.29 -6.80
C ILE A 7 -7.96 -2.44 -6.51
N LEU A 8 -8.77 -1.83 -7.35
CA LEU A 8 -10.21 -2.05 -7.41
C LEU A 8 -10.51 -3.18 -8.40
N GLU A 9 -11.27 -4.17 -7.94
CA GLU A 9 -11.73 -5.29 -8.74
C GLU A 9 -13.02 -4.94 -9.50
N PRO A 10 -13.34 -5.64 -10.60
CA PRO A 10 -14.55 -5.37 -11.40
C PRO A 10 -15.87 -5.51 -10.62
N ASP A 11 -15.87 -6.24 -9.51
CA ASP A 11 -17.03 -6.43 -8.63
C ASP A 11 -17.18 -5.31 -7.58
N GLY A 12 -16.31 -4.30 -7.60
CA GLY A 12 -16.31 -3.18 -6.67
C GLY A 12 -15.58 -3.46 -5.36
N LYS A 13 -14.99 -4.64 -5.17
CA LYS A 13 -14.10 -4.92 -4.04
C LYS A 13 -12.71 -4.35 -4.27
N ALA A 14 -11.93 -4.25 -3.20
CA ALA A 14 -10.54 -3.83 -3.28
C ALA A 14 -9.62 -4.79 -2.52
N HIS A 15 -8.40 -4.92 -3.03
CA HIS A 15 -7.30 -5.56 -2.33
C HIS A 15 -6.05 -4.66 -2.34
N GLY A 16 -5.17 -4.85 -1.36
CA GLY A 16 -3.90 -4.15 -1.25
C GLY A 16 -2.72 -5.11 -1.25
N VAL A 17 -1.58 -4.64 -1.76
CA VAL A 17 -0.33 -5.38 -1.72
C VAL A 17 0.79 -4.46 -1.25
N LEU A 18 1.56 -4.91 -0.26
CA LEU A 18 2.79 -4.28 0.19
C LEU A 18 3.97 -5.14 -0.22
N ILE A 19 4.96 -4.52 -0.86
CA ILE A 19 6.26 -5.16 -1.14
C ILE A 19 7.25 -4.62 -0.11
N PHE A 20 7.56 -5.42 0.90
CA PHE A 20 8.35 -4.98 2.06
C PHE A 20 9.84 -4.97 1.73
N ASN A 21 10.26 -3.95 0.97
CA ASN A 21 11.62 -3.76 0.49
C ASN A 21 11.98 -2.27 0.51
N SER A 22 13.22 -1.96 0.92
CA SER A 22 13.75 -0.59 1.05
C SER A 22 14.87 -0.26 0.07
N ASN A 23 15.29 -1.21 -0.77
CA ASN A 23 16.32 -0.98 -1.79
C ASN A 23 15.76 -0.12 -2.93
N ALA A 24 16.65 0.37 -3.81
CA ALA A 24 16.22 1.10 -4.99
C ALA A 24 15.35 0.19 -5.87
N GLN A 25 14.19 0.70 -6.24
CA GLN A 25 13.14 -0.10 -6.87
C GLN A 25 12.39 0.71 -7.91
N GLU A 26 11.87 0.01 -8.90
CA GLU A 26 11.08 0.53 -10.01
C GLU A 26 9.77 -0.27 -10.09
N VAL A 27 8.68 0.44 -10.38
CA VAL A 27 7.37 -0.14 -10.67
C VAL A 27 6.95 0.34 -12.06
N THR A 28 6.67 -0.59 -12.96
CA THR A 28 6.19 -0.30 -14.32
C THR A 28 4.85 -0.98 -14.57
N THR A 29 3.86 -0.23 -15.06
CA THR A 29 2.57 -0.79 -15.50
C THR A 29 2.66 -1.21 -16.96
N ALA A 30 2.24 -2.43 -17.28
CA ALA A 30 2.16 -2.90 -18.67
C ALA A 30 0.80 -2.55 -19.31
N PRO A 31 0.64 -2.67 -20.64
CA PRO A 31 -0.65 -2.40 -21.32
C PRO A 31 -1.79 -3.34 -20.91
N GLY A 32 -1.49 -4.53 -20.37
CA GLY A 32 -2.48 -5.39 -19.72
C GLY A 32 -2.60 -5.08 -18.23
N PRO A 33 -3.56 -5.68 -17.49
CA PRO A 33 -3.67 -5.53 -16.03
C PRO A 33 -2.51 -6.25 -15.33
N ALA A 34 -1.30 -5.69 -15.45
CA ALA A 34 -0.07 -6.26 -14.94
C ALA A 34 0.87 -5.16 -14.44
N LEU A 35 1.50 -5.46 -13.30
CA LEU A 35 2.48 -4.62 -12.63
C LEU A 35 3.81 -5.37 -12.61
N ILE A 36 4.87 -4.73 -13.10
CA ILE A 36 6.23 -5.25 -13.11
C ILE A 36 7.00 -4.54 -12.01
N TYR A 37 7.41 -5.30 -10.99
CA TYR A 37 8.23 -4.81 -9.89
C TYR A 37 9.69 -5.24 -10.06
N ARG A 38 10.61 -4.29 -9.96
CA ARG A 38 12.07 -4.52 -10.04
C ARG A 38 12.75 -3.87 -8.85
N THR A 39 13.62 -4.60 -8.16
CA THR A 39 14.46 -4.06 -7.08
C THR A 39 15.91 -4.46 -7.29
N ILE A 40 16.85 -3.62 -6.86
CA ILE A 40 18.29 -3.87 -6.97
C ILE A 40 18.83 -4.84 -5.91
N GLY A 41 18.02 -5.20 -4.91
CA GLY A 41 18.43 -6.10 -3.83
C GLY A 41 17.38 -6.28 -2.74
N GLY A 42 17.78 -6.98 -1.67
CA GLY A 42 16.87 -7.40 -0.60
C GLY A 42 16.09 -8.67 -0.98
N ASN A 43 15.07 -8.98 -0.19
CA ASN A 43 14.19 -10.12 -0.42
C ASN A 43 12.87 -9.67 -1.03
N LEU A 44 12.19 -10.59 -1.70
CA LEU A 44 10.81 -10.40 -2.14
C LEU A 44 9.86 -10.83 -1.02
N ASP A 45 9.61 -9.90 -0.09
CA ASP A 45 8.64 -10.08 0.99
C ASP A 45 7.34 -9.35 0.64
N LEU A 46 6.23 -10.09 0.53
CA LEU A 46 4.95 -9.63 -0.01
C LEU A 46 3.83 -9.86 1.00
N TYR A 47 3.07 -8.81 1.30
CA TYR A 47 1.89 -8.88 2.15
C TYR A 47 0.64 -8.53 1.36
N PHE A 48 -0.39 -9.36 1.49
CA PHE A 48 -1.67 -9.21 0.81
C PHE A 48 -2.76 -8.82 1.82
N PHE A 49 -3.56 -7.82 1.45
CA PHE A 49 -4.65 -7.27 2.26
C PHE A 49 -5.96 -7.42 1.49
N PRO A 50 -6.79 -8.43 1.79
CA PRO A 50 -7.93 -8.82 0.95
C PRO A 50 -9.16 -7.89 1.02
N GLY A 51 -9.17 -6.84 1.84
CA GLY A 51 -10.35 -5.96 1.95
C GLY A 51 -11.52 -6.63 2.68
N PRO A 52 -12.78 -6.56 2.21
CA PRO A 52 -13.23 -6.31 0.82
C PRO A 52 -13.43 -4.85 0.38
N THR A 53 -13.60 -3.89 1.30
CA THR A 53 -13.75 -2.46 0.95
C THR A 53 -12.40 -1.74 0.98
N PRO A 54 -12.22 -0.64 0.22
CA PRO A 54 -11.00 0.17 0.28
C PRO A 54 -10.63 0.60 1.71
N ALA A 55 -11.63 0.93 2.54
CA ALA A 55 -11.43 1.30 3.94
C ALA A 55 -10.87 0.14 4.77
N GLU A 56 -11.39 -1.08 4.59
CA GLU A 56 -10.90 -2.28 5.27
C GLU A 56 -9.48 -2.65 4.82
N VAL A 57 -9.15 -2.51 3.53
CA VAL A 57 -7.77 -2.71 3.04
C VAL A 57 -6.82 -1.75 3.76
N THR A 58 -7.18 -0.46 3.85
CA THR A 58 -6.38 0.53 4.59
C THR A 58 -6.27 0.19 6.07
N GLN A 59 -7.36 -0.27 6.70
CA GLN A 59 -7.34 -0.67 8.11
C GLN A 59 -6.41 -1.87 8.36
N GLN A 60 -6.44 -2.88 7.48
CA GLN A 60 -5.55 -4.04 7.56
C GLN A 60 -4.09 -3.63 7.37
N TYR A 61 -3.81 -2.80 6.36
CA TYR A 61 -2.48 -2.27 6.10
C TYR A 61 -1.92 -1.48 7.29
N LEU A 62 -2.69 -0.55 7.86
CA LEU A 62 -2.29 0.23 9.04
C LEU A 62 -2.22 -0.63 10.31
N GLY A 63 -2.96 -1.73 10.38
CA GLY A 63 -2.81 -2.73 11.44
C GLY A 63 -1.45 -3.43 11.39
N PHE A 64 -0.87 -3.57 10.19
CA PHE A 64 0.43 -4.20 9.99
C PHE A 64 1.60 -3.20 10.14
N ILE A 65 1.55 -2.04 9.46
CA ILE A 65 2.68 -1.08 9.45
C ILE A 65 2.69 -0.10 10.63
N GLY A 66 1.58 0.00 11.36
CA GLY A 66 1.38 0.99 12.43
C GLY A 66 0.30 2.01 12.08
N ARG A 67 -0.43 2.45 13.12
CA ARG A 67 -1.51 3.42 12.99
C ARG A 67 -0.96 4.85 13.00
N PRO A 68 -1.62 5.81 12.31
CA PRO A 68 -1.24 7.20 12.35
C PRO A 68 -1.21 7.76 13.77
N VAL A 69 -0.30 8.70 14.01
CA VAL A 69 -0.24 9.44 15.27
C VAL A 69 -1.48 10.33 15.43
N LEU A 70 -1.95 10.48 16.66
CA LEU A 70 -2.97 11.46 17.00
C LEU A 70 -2.31 12.86 17.09
N PRO A 71 -2.56 13.79 16.14
CA PRO A 71 -1.97 15.12 16.22
C PRO A 71 -2.52 15.88 17.42
N ALA A 72 -1.73 16.81 17.96
CA ALA A 72 -2.23 17.74 18.97
C ALA A 72 -3.35 18.60 18.38
N TYR A 73 -4.38 18.90 19.18
CA TYR A 73 -5.59 19.57 18.70
C TYR A 73 -5.31 20.91 17.98
N TRP A 74 -4.34 21.69 18.47
CA TRP A 74 -3.93 22.95 17.86
C TRP A 74 -3.28 22.78 16.48
N GLY A 75 -2.74 21.60 16.16
CA GLY A 75 -2.18 21.28 14.84
C GLY A 75 -3.25 21.13 13.75
N LEU A 76 -4.53 21.08 14.11
CA LEU A 76 -5.67 21.14 13.20
C LEU A 76 -6.17 22.57 12.96
N GLY A 77 -5.56 23.57 13.63
CA GLY A 77 -5.84 24.98 13.41
C GLY A 77 -5.22 25.51 12.10
N PHE A 78 -5.42 26.80 11.84
CA PHE A 78 -4.83 27.48 10.69
C PHE A 78 -3.30 27.62 10.85
N GLN A 79 -2.54 27.46 9.76
CA GLN A 79 -1.08 27.62 9.67
C GLN A 79 -0.68 28.66 8.63
#